data_AF-A0A3M1QFS4-F1
#
_entry.id   AF-A0A3M1QFS4-F1
#
_cell.length_a   1.000
_cell.length_b   1.000
_cell.length_c   1.000
_cell.angle_alpha   90.00
_cell.angle_beta   90.00
_cell.angle_gamma   90.00
#
_symmetry.space_group_name_H-M   'P 1'
#
loop_
_entity.id
_entity.type
_entity.pdbx_description
1 polymer ?
#
loop_
_entity_poly.entity_id
_entity_poly.type
_entity_poly.pdbx_seq_one_letter_code
_entity_poly.pdbx_strand_id
1 'polypeptide(L)' 'MNKPSERLKELGIELPPAPKPVAAYVPAVRHGDLLILSGQIPVADGKVQFEG' A
#
# COMPACT_ATOMS: atom_id res chain seq x y z
N MET A 1 -6.40 -2.97 -22.94
CA MET A 1 -5.45 -3.23 -21.84
C MET A 1 -6.25 -3.24 -20.56
N ASN A 2 -6.20 -4.32 -19.78
CA ASN A 2 -6.90 -4.38 -18.49
C ASN A 2 -6.20 -3.46 -17.49
N LYS A 3 -6.96 -2.70 -16.72
CA LYS A 3 -6.42 -1.84 -15.66
C LYS A 3 -5.84 -2.71 -14.54
N PRO A 4 -4.80 -2.28 -13.83
CA PRO A 4 -4.31 -3.02 -12.65
C PRO A 4 -5.44 -3.33 -11.64
N SER A 5 -6.41 -2.42 -11.48
CA SER A 5 -7.59 -2.62 -10.62
C SER A 5 -8.52 -3.75 -11.09
N GLU A 6 -8.60 -4.01 -12.40
CA GLU A 6 -9.39 -5.13 -12.95
C GLU A 6 -8.68 -6.45 -12.70
N ARG A 7 -7.35 -6.49 -12.88
CA ARG A 7 -6.56 -7.69 -12.62
C ARG A 7 -6.57 -8.10 -11.15
N LEU A 8 -6.53 -7.14 -10.23
CA LEU A 8 -6.67 -7.40 -8.79
C LEU A 8 -8.03 -8.05 -8.45
N LYS A 9 -9.12 -7.55 -9.06
CA LYS A 9 -10.45 -8.13 -8.91
C LYS A 9 -10.55 -9.56 -9.43
N GLU A 10 -9.97 -9.85 -10.61
CA GLU A 10 -9.92 -11.21 -11.17
C GLU A 10 -9.20 -12.21 -10.24
N LEU A 11 -8.22 -11.74 -9.47
CA LEU A 11 -7.48 -12.54 -8.49
C LEU A 11 -8.17 -12.62 -7.13
N GLY A 12 -9.32 -11.95 -6.93
CA GLY A 12 -9.98 -11.88 -5.64
C GLY A 12 -9.22 -11.07 -4.58
N ILE A 13 -8.36 -10.14 -5.01
CA ILE A 13 -7.54 -9.30 -4.13
C ILE A 13 -8.19 -7.92 -4.00
N GLU A 14 -8.54 -7.54 -2.77
CA GLU A 14 -8.94 -6.18 -2.42
C GLU A 14 -7.76 -5.40 -1.85
N LEU A 15 -7.58 -4.15 -2.28
CA LEU A 15 -6.53 -3.31 -1.71
C LEU A 15 -6.97 -2.81 -0.33
N PRO A 16 -6.12 -2.95 0.70
CA PRO A 16 -6.41 -2.40 2.01
C PRO A 16 -6.43 -0.87 1.96
N PRO A 17 -7.05 -0.21 2.95
CA PRO A 17 -6.85 1.22 3.14
C PRO A 17 -5.37 1.53 3.36
N ALA A 18 -4.93 2.69 2.89
CA ALA A 18 -3.54 3.12 3.08
C ALA A 18 -3.18 3.14 4.58
N PRO A 19 -2.03 2.56 4.97
CA PRO A 19 -1.65 2.49 6.37
C PRO A 19 -1.36 3.87 6.94
N LYS A 20 -1.65 4.05 8.23
CA LYS A 20 -1.25 5.26 8.96
C LYS A 20 0.28 5.26 9.17
N PRO A 21 0.96 6.41 9.07
CA PRO A 21 2.36 6.52 9.45
C PRO A 21 2.59 6.08 10.89
N VAL A 22 3.64 5.31 11.13
CA VAL A 22 3.99 4.77 12.47
C VAL A 22 4.79 5.80 13.29
N ALA A 23 5.36 6.81 12.64
CA ALA A 23 6.13 7.89 13.26
C ALA A 23 5.96 9.20 12.47
N ALA A 24 6.81 10.20 12.75
CA ALA A 24 6.77 11.51 12.11
C ALA A 24 7.33 11.50 10.67
N TYR A 25 6.63 10.82 9.76
CA TYR A 25 6.90 10.80 8.32
C TYR A 25 5.59 10.75 7.50
N VAL A 26 5.68 11.02 6.20
CA VAL A 26 4.53 10.97 5.27
C VAL A 26 4.50 9.65 4.49
N PRO A 27 3.32 9.14 4.10
CA PRO A 27 3.22 7.84 3.42
C PRO A 27 3.86 7.82 2.03
N ALA A 28 3.90 8.98 1.36
CA ALA A 28 4.57 9.16 0.08
C ALA A 28 5.01 10.61 -0.13
N VAL A 29 6.05 10.81 -0.94
CA VAL A 29 6.46 12.13 -1.46
C VAL A 29 6.55 12.09 -2.97
N ARG A 30 6.24 13.22 -3.64
CA ARG A 30 6.39 13.36 -5.08
C ARG A 30 7.53 14.32 -5.42
N HIS A 31 8.39 13.92 -6.35
CA HIS A 31 9.44 14.78 -6.91
C HIS A 31 9.40 14.67 -8.44
N GLY A 32 8.87 15.70 -9.12
CA GLY A 32 8.60 15.65 -10.56
C GLY A 32 7.65 14.52 -10.91
N ASP A 33 8.12 13.55 -11.69
CA ASP A 33 7.36 12.37 -12.11
C ASP A 33 7.61 11.13 -11.23
N LEU A 34 8.40 11.27 -10.17
CA LEU A 34 8.67 10.20 -9.21
C LEU A 34 7.71 10.30 -8.01
N LEU A 35 7.04 9.20 -7.70
CA LEU A 35 6.30 9.00 -6.45
C LEU A 35 7.07 8.00 -5.58
N ILE A 36 7.62 8.46 -4.47
CA ILE A 36 8.44 7.65 -3.56
C ILE A 36 7.57 7.27 -2.36
N LEU A 37 7.36 5.96 -2.17
CA LEU A 37 6.58 5.42 -1.06
C LEU A 37 7.48 5.17 0.15
N SER A 38 6.96 5.43 1.35
CA SER A 38 7.57 4.94 2.58
C SER A 38 7.47 3.41 2.67
N GLY A 39 8.32 2.80 3.51
CA GLY A 39 8.29 1.36 3.76
C GLY A 39 6.88 0.87 4.12
N GLN A 40 6.46 -0.23 3.50
CA GLN A 40 5.18 -0.89 3.75
C GLN A 40 5.43 -2.18 4.53
N ILE A 41 4.57 -2.46 5.50
CA ILE A 41 4.54 -3.69 6.30
C ILE A 41 3.28 -4.50 5.96
N PRO A 42 3.26 -5.83 6.18
CA PRO A 42 2.11 -6.67 5.85
C PRO A 42 0.98 -6.43 6.84
N VAL A 43 0.22 -5.35 6.66
CA VAL A 43 -0.93 -5.00 7.49
C VAL A 43 -2.21 -5.35 6.77
N ALA A 44 -3.07 -6.10 7.44
CA ALA A 44 -4.45 -6.35 7.05
C ALA A 44 -5.36 -6.14 8.26
N ASP A 45 -6.54 -5.56 8.06
CA ASP A 45 -7.51 -5.26 9.13
C ASP A 45 -6.92 -4.52 10.34
N GLY A 46 -5.96 -3.62 10.07
CA GLY A 46 -5.27 -2.83 11.09
C GLY A 46 -4.28 -3.61 11.96
N LYS A 47 -3.94 -4.86 11.59
CA LYS A 47 -3.00 -5.73 12.32
C LYS A 47 -1.86 -6.19 11.43
N VAL A 48 -0.67 -6.30 12.01
CA VAL A 48 0.50 -6.91 11.35
C VAL A 48 0.23 -8.41 11.18
N GLN A 49 0.39 -8.89 9.95
CA GLN A 49 0.10 -10.28 9.58
C GLN A 49 1.31 -11.20 9.70
N PHE A 50 2.51 -10.62 9.71
CA PHE A 50 3.75 -11.38 9.83
C PHE A 50 4.79 -10.56 10.59
N GLU A 51 5.32 -11.17 11.65
CA GLU A 51 6.46 -10.70 12.44
C GLU A 51 7.48 -11.85 12.45
N GLY A 52 8.75 -11.51 12.21
CA GLY A 52 9.83 -12.50 12.03
C GLY A 52 10.34 -13.12 13.32
#